data_AF-A0A956EZ52-F1
#
_entry.id   AF-A0A956EZ52-F1
#
_cell.length_a   1.000
_cell.length_b   1.000
_cell.length_c   1.000
_cell.angle_alpha   90.00
_cell.angle_beta   90.00
_cell.angle_gamma   90.00
#
_symmetry.space_group_name_H-M   'P 1'
#
loop_
_entity.id
_entity.type
_entity.pdbx_description
1 polymer ?
#
loop_
_entity_poly.entity_id
_entity_poly.type
_entity_poly.pdbx_seq_one_letter_code
_entity_poly.pdbx_strand_id
1 'polypeptide(L)'
;LDWELMVARLAAAAPAHRPGSHSAYHALTYGFLVGEIVHRVSGRPLSEFIRTELAEPLGLDGLYIGAPEEALSRAARLMRLPGGERAAVSQRLPAEVRRRQRAEKAKRRERVAWLLERGLRAAGVPADLTQARRAFITPGIGRLDFSDPQVLRASIPAANGLFTARSLAKLYAALAGGGQLGDVRLLSEATLRRATEVQTSGSDRVVLFPMRWRLGYHFVGTSLGVPKHAFGHFGFGGSGAWADPTRNLSFAMVLNSGVGTPFGDLRTVWLSGQALRGADRVYRDQRRR
;
A
#
# COMPACT_ATOMS: atom_id res chain seq x y z
N LEU A 1 -12.32 6.62 15.73
CA LEU A 1 -11.32 5.62 15.28
C LEU A 1 -10.60 5.17 16.54
N ASP A 2 -10.62 3.87 16.85
CA ASP A 2 -10.25 3.34 18.17
C ASP A 2 -9.11 2.31 17.99
N TRP A 3 -7.91 2.67 18.43
CA TRP A 3 -6.70 1.84 18.27
C TRP A 3 -6.77 0.58 19.15
N GLU A 4 -7.13 0.76 20.42
CA GLU A 4 -7.16 -0.33 21.42
C GLU A 4 -8.20 -1.38 21.04
N LEU A 5 -9.38 -0.95 20.58
CA LEU A 5 -10.39 -1.87 20.07
C LEU A 5 -9.86 -2.68 18.88
N MET A 6 -9.18 -2.03 17.92
CA MET A 6 -8.63 -2.74 16.76
C MET A 6 -7.57 -3.76 17.17
N VAL A 7 -6.65 -3.38 18.06
CA VAL A 7 -5.60 -4.28 18.57
C VAL A 7 -6.21 -5.44 19.35
N ALA A 8 -7.16 -5.18 20.27
CA ALA A 8 -7.81 -6.22 21.06
C ALA A 8 -8.56 -7.22 20.16
N ARG A 9 -9.24 -6.74 19.12
CA ARG A 9 -9.93 -7.59 18.14
C ARG A 9 -8.96 -8.43 17.32
N LEU A 10 -7.81 -7.88 16.94
CA LEU A 10 -6.78 -8.62 16.20
C LEU A 10 -6.09 -9.66 17.07
N ALA A 11 -5.77 -9.34 18.33
CA ALA A 11 -5.16 -10.26 19.27
C ALA A 11 -6.07 -11.45 19.60
N ALA A 12 -7.39 -11.23 19.67
CA ALA A 12 -8.37 -12.29 19.92
C ALA A 12 -8.76 -13.11 18.67
N ALA A 13 -8.35 -12.68 17.47
CA ALA A 13 -8.77 -13.33 16.23
C ALA A 13 -7.97 -14.61 15.96
N ALA A 14 -8.68 -15.67 15.56
CA ALA A 14 -8.02 -16.87 15.03
C ALA A 14 -7.45 -16.60 13.62
N PRO A 15 -6.20 -16.98 13.33
CA PRO A 15 -5.64 -16.89 11.99
C PRO A 15 -6.49 -17.65 10.97
N ALA A 16 -6.73 -17.06 9.80
CA ALA A 16 -7.50 -17.69 8.72
C ALA A 16 -6.82 -18.94 8.14
N HIS A 17 -5.51 -19.09 8.36
CA HIS A 17 -4.68 -20.23 7.98
C HIS A 17 -3.50 -20.33 8.94
N ARG A 18 -2.82 -21.49 8.94
CA ARG A 18 -1.62 -21.71 9.76
C ARG A 18 -0.55 -20.62 9.45
N PRO A 19 -0.06 -19.85 10.43
CA PRO A 19 1.02 -18.90 10.21
C PRO A 19 2.25 -19.54 9.54
N GLY A 20 2.89 -18.81 8.63
CA GLY A 20 4.03 -19.31 7.85
C GLY A 20 3.68 -20.24 6.68
N SER A 21 2.45 -20.73 6.58
CA SER A 21 2.07 -21.62 5.46
C SER A 21 1.85 -20.89 4.14
N HIS A 22 1.29 -19.67 4.19
CA HIS A 22 0.95 -18.88 3.01
C HIS A 22 1.01 -17.39 3.35
N SER A 23 1.30 -16.56 2.34
CA SER A 23 1.07 -15.13 2.40
C SER A 23 -0.39 -14.79 2.09
N ALA A 24 -0.88 -13.77 2.79
CA ALA A 24 -2.16 -13.14 2.51
C ALA A 24 -2.01 -11.65 2.80
N TYR A 25 -2.38 -10.78 1.86
CA TYR A 25 -2.28 -9.35 2.06
C TYR A 25 -3.26 -8.84 3.13
N HIS A 26 -2.71 -8.28 4.21
CA HIS A 26 -3.45 -7.66 5.31
C HIS A 26 -3.73 -6.18 5.00
N ALA A 27 -4.64 -5.91 4.05
CA ALA A 27 -4.84 -4.57 3.47
C ALA A 27 -5.07 -3.44 4.47
N LEU A 28 -5.70 -3.72 5.61
CA LEU A 28 -5.90 -2.75 6.70
C LEU A 28 -5.18 -3.15 7.98
N THR A 29 -5.19 -4.44 8.31
CA THR A 29 -4.78 -4.95 9.62
C THR A 29 -3.26 -5.00 9.79
N TYR A 30 -2.49 -5.00 8.70
CA TYR A 30 -1.02 -4.95 8.75
C TYR A 30 -0.53 -3.75 9.57
N GLY A 31 -1.12 -2.58 9.34
CA GLY A 31 -0.71 -1.34 10.00
C GLY A 31 -0.88 -1.37 11.52
N PHE A 32 -1.96 -1.98 12.01
CA PHE A 32 -2.21 -2.14 13.45
C PHE A 32 -1.28 -3.20 14.06
N LEU A 33 -1.06 -4.32 13.37
CA LEU A 33 -0.15 -5.38 13.84
C LEU A 33 1.28 -4.85 14.02
N VAL A 34 1.82 -4.19 12.99
CA VAL A 34 3.18 -3.62 13.06
C VAL A 34 3.23 -2.43 14.00
N GLY A 35 2.23 -1.55 13.96
CA GLY A 35 2.19 -0.39 14.83
C GLY A 35 2.14 -0.76 16.31
N GLU A 36 1.42 -1.81 16.69
CA GLU A 36 1.35 -2.29 18.06
C GLU A 36 2.69 -2.91 18.51
N ILE A 37 3.39 -3.62 17.63
CA ILE A 37 4.74 -4.12 17.93
C ILE A 37 5.69 -2.95 18.19
N VAL A 38 5.66 -1.92 17.33
CA VAL A 38 6.46 -0.71 17.53
C VAL A 38 6.10 -0.03 18.85
N HIS A 39 4.80 0.09 19.15
CA HIS A 39 4.33 0.69 20.40
C HIS A 39 4.86 -0.04 21.63
N ARG A 40 4.73 -1.38 21.67
CA ARG A 40 5.18 -2.19 22.82
C ARG A 40 6.70 -2.21 23.00
N VAL A 41 7.46 -2.15 21.91
CA VAL A 41 8.93 -2.17 21.97
C VAL A 41 9.49 -0.80 22.32
N SER A 42 8.92 0.27 21.76
CA SER A 42 9.44 1.64 21.95
C SER A 42 8.81 2.39 23.13
N GLY A 43 7.65 1.95 23.62
CA GLY A 43 6.83 2.67 24.59
C GLY A 43 6.11 3.89 24.03
N ARG A 44 6.16 4.12 22.70
CA ARG A 44 5.71 5.37 22.06
C ARG A 44 4.59 5.10 21.05
N PRO A 45 3.62 6.02 20.87
CA PRO A 45 2.65 5.91 19.79
C PRO A 45 3.36 5.86 18.43
N LEU A 46 2.81 5.10 17.47
CA LEU A 46 3.44 4.94 16.15
C LEU A 46 3.63 6.28 15.41
N SER A 47 2.68 7.21 15.54
CA SER A 47 2.78 8.55 14.94
C SER A 47 4.00 9.31 15.45
N GLU A 48 4.27 9.21 16.75
CA GLU A 48 5.41 9.84 17.40
C GLU A 48 6.72 9.16 17.00
N PHE A 49 6.75 7.83 16.98
CA PHE A 49 7.91 7.05 16.53
C PHE A 49 8.29 7.40 15.08
N ILE A 50 7.33 7.45 14.16
CA ILE A 50 7.59 7.83 12.77
C ILE A 50 8.12 9.26 12.68
N ARG A 51 7.55 10.18 13.47
CA ARG A 51 8.01 11.58 13.48
C ARG A 51 9.48 11.68 13.91
N THR A 52 9.85 11.12 15.06
CA THR A 52 11.19 11.35 15.61
C THR A 52 12.26 10.42 15.07
N GLU A 53 11.91 9.19 14.69
CA GLU A 53 12.90 8.21 14.21
C GLU A 53 13.10 8.29 12.70
N LEU A 54 12.13 8.83 11.94
CA LEU A 54 12.18 8.86 10.48
C LEU A 54 12.05 10.27 9.90
N ALA A 55 11.02 11.02 10.27
CA ALA A 55 10.71 12.30 9.63
C ALA A 55 11.70 13.40 10.03
N GLU A 56 11.90 13.62 11.32
CA GLU A 56 12.78 14.66 11.85
C GLU A 56 14.25 14.45 11.47
N PRO A 57 14.86 13.25 11.60
CA PRO A 57 16.25 13.04 11.22
C PRO A 57 16.51 13.33 9.74
N LEU A 58 15.54 13.02 8.87
CA LEU A 58 15.65 13.28 7.44
C LEU A 58 15.14 14.68 7.02
N GLY A 59 14.70 15.52 7.96
CA GLY A 59 14.12 16.83 7.68
C GLY A 59 12.90 16.75 6.76
N LEU A 60 11.99 15.82 7.03
CA LEU A 60 10.79 15.58 6.23
C LEU A 60 9.60 16.33 6.81
N ASP A 61 8.96 17.13 5.97
CA ASP A 61 7.75 17.89 6.31
C ASP A 61 6.47 17.25 5.75
N GLY A 62 6.55 16.00 5.27
CA GLY A 62 5.50 15.35 4.48
C GLY A 62 5.47 13.84 4.69
N LEU A 63 5.73 13.37 5.90
CA LEU A 63 5.71 11.96 6.28
C LEU A 63 4.87 11.75 7.55
N TYR A 64 3.54 11.64 7.42
CA TYR A 64 2.64 11.55 8.57
C TYR A 64 1.78 10.28 8.56
N ILE A 65 1.64 9.65 9.73
CA ILE A 65 0.60 8.66 10.02
C ILE A 65 -0.10 9.12 11.31
N GLY A 66 -1.28 9.72 11.18
CA GLY A 66 -1.83 10.61 12.20
C GLY A 66 -1.25 12.01 12.03
N ALA A 67 -1.81 12.76 11.09
CA ALA A 67 -1.32 14.09 10.73
C ALA A 67 -1.55 15.11 11.85
N PRO A 68 -0.57 15.98 12.17
CA PRO A 68 -0.77 17.08 13.09
C PRO A 68 -1.66 18.17 12.46
N GLU A 69 -2.25 19.03 13.29
CA GLU A 69 -3.23 20.03 12.86
C GLU A 69 -2.68 20.96 11.77
N GLU A 70 -1.41 21.35 11.90
CA GLU A 70 -0.73 22.28 10.99
C GLU A 70 -0.54 21.68 9.59
N ALA A 71 -0.54 20.35 9.46
CA ALA A 71 -0.41 19.65 8.18
C ALA A 71 -1.75 19.51 7.44
N LEU A 72 -2.89 19.63 8.13
CA LEU A 72 -4.21 19.38 7.55
C LEU A 72 -4.56 20.38 6.46
N SER A 73 -4.14 21.65 6.61
CA SER A 73 -4.34 22.71 5.61
C SER A 73 -3.64 22.42 4.27
N ARG A 74 -2.59 21.59 4.28
CA ARG A 74 -1.84 21.18 3.07
C ARG A 74 -2.37 19.88 2.47
N ALA A 75 -3.33 19.22 3.10
CA ALA A 75 -3.86 17.96 2.62
C ALA A 75 -4.71 18.17 1.36
N ALA A 76 -4.28 17.59 0.24
CA ALA A 76 -5.06 17.63 -0.99
C ALA A 76 -6.30 16.75 -0.85
N ARG A 77 -7.47 17.31 -1.17
CA ARG A 77 -8.73 16.54 -1.21
C ARG A 77 -8.67 15.49 -2.31
N LEU A 78 -9.11 14.27 -1.99
CA LEU A 78 -9.22 13.20 -2.97
C LEU A 78 -10.33 13.51 -3.99
N MET A 79 -9.97 13.52 -5.26
CA MET A 79 -10.89 13.69 -6.37
C MET A 79 -11.63 12.38 -6.63
N ARG A 80 -12.96 12.44 -6.60
CA ARG A 80 -13.81 11.30 -6.96
C ARG A 80 -13.81 11.17 -8.48
N LEU A 81 -13.48 9.99 -9.02
CA LEU A 81 -13.57 9.74 -10.46
C LEU A 81 -15.03 10.00 -10.94
N PRO A 82 -15.22 10.59 -12.13
CA PRO A 82 -16.54 10.84 -12.70
C PRO A 82 -17.24 9.51 -13.06
N GLY A 83 -17.92 8.94 -12.07
CA GLY A 83 -18.87 7.84 -12.21
C GLY A 83 -20.17 8.07 -11.44
N GLY A 84 -20.28 9.22 -10.77
CA GLY A 84 -21.42 9.62 -9.95
C GLY A 84 -22.71 9.79 -10.72
N GLU A 85 -22.65 10.21 -11.99
CA GLU A 85 -23.85 10.40 -12.83
C GLU A 85 -24.62 9.10 -13.08
N ARG A 86 -23.92 7.98 -13.32
CA ARG A 86 -24.56 6.65 -13.48
C ARG A 86 -25.18 6.16 -12.16
N ALA A 87 -24.58 6.48 -11.03
CA ALA A 87 -25.13 6.16 -9.71
C ALA A 87 -26.36 7.04 -9.39
N ALA A 88 -26.35 8.31 -9.78
CA ALA A 88 -27.46 9.24 -9.62
C ALA A 88 -28.69 8.83 -10.46
N VAL A 89 -28.49 8.36 -11.69
CA VAL A 89 -29.58 7.81 -12.54
C VAL A 89 -30.17 6.53 -11.93
N SER A 90 -29.34 5.63 -11.40
CA SER A 90 -29.79 4.42 -10.70
C SER A 90 -30.59 4.71 -9.42
N GLN A 91 -30.31 5.82 -8.75
CA GLN A 91 -31.03 6.23 -7.54
C GLN A 91 -32.43 6.78 -7.83
N ARG A 92 -32.73 7.20 -9.06
CA ARG A 92 -34.06 7.68 -9.47
C ARG A 92 -35.08 6.55 -9.75
N LEU A 93 -34.62 5.29 -9.79
CA LEU A 93 -35.50 4.13 -9.98
C LEU A 93 -36.30 3.79 -8.71
N PRO A 94 -37.53 3.23 -8.84
CA PRO A 94 -38.31 2.73 -7.70
C PRO A 94 -37.51 1.72 -6.86
N ALA A 95 -37.74 1.72 -5.53
CA ALA A 95 -36.96 0.92 -4.58
C ALA A 95 -36.96 -0.59 -4.89
N GLU A 96 -38.09 -1.12 -5.36
CA GLU A 96 -38.24 -2.52 -5.73
C GLU A 96 -37.42 -2.89 -6.97
N VAL A 97 -37.46 -2.04 -8.00
CA VAL A 97 -36.65 -2.21 -9.22
C VAL A 97 -35.16 -2.18 -8.86
N ARG A 98 -34.74 -1.25 -7.99
CA ARG A 98 -33.35 -1.21 -7.49
C ARG A 98 -32.98 -2.48 -6.73
N ARG A 99 -33.88 -3.00 -5.87
CA ARG A 99 -33.64 -4.22 -5.09
C ARG A 99 -33.49 -5.44 -6.01
N ARG A 100 -34.37 -5.60 -6.99
CA ARG A 100 -34.34 -6.68 -7.98
C ARG A 100 -33.08 -6.62 -8.85
N GLN A 101 -32.76 -5.46 -9.40
CA GLN A 101 -31.53 -5.27 -10.19
C GLN A 101 -30.27 -5.54 -9.37
N ARG A 102 -30.23 -5.13 -8.10
CA ARG A 102 -29.12 -5.44 -7.19
C ARG A 102 -29.00 -6.95 -6.95
N ALA A 103 -30.10 -7.65 -6.73
CA ALA A 103 -30.11 -9.09 -6.52
C ALA A 103 -29.67 -9.87 -7.77
N GLU A 104 -30.18 -9.52 -8.96
CA GLU A 104 -29.75 -10.14 -10.23
C GLU A 104 -28.26 -9.86 -10.53
N LYS A 105 -27.81 -8.62 -10.30
CA LYS A 105 -26.40 -8.24 -10.46
C LYS A 105 -25.49 -8.96 -9.45
N ALA A 106 -25.96 -9.19 -8.22
CA ALA A 106 -25.25 -9.99 -7.23
C ALA A 106 -25.13 -11.45 -7.69
N LYS A 107 -26.23 -12.10 -8.07
CA LYS A 107 -26.23 -13.48 -8.61
C LYS A 107 -25.34 -13.64 -9.84
N ARG A 108 -25.34 -12.67 -10.77
CA ARG A 108 -24.44 -12.67 -11.94
C ARG A 108 -22.97 -12.55 -11.53
N ARG A 109 -22.66 -11.67 -10.58
CA ARG A 109 -21.29 -11.49 -10.06
C ARG A 109 -20.80 -12.74 -9.35
N GLU A 110 -21.65 -13.39 -8.55
CA GLU A 110 -21.34 -14.66 -7.88
C GLU A 110 -21.05 -15.77 -8.89
N ARG A 111 -21.87 -15.90 -9.94
CA ARG A 111 -21.62 -16.89 -11.01
C ARG A 111 -20.29 -16.65 -11.74
N VAL A 112 -19.99 -15.41 -12.09
CA VAL A 112 -18.71 -15.07 -12.73
C VAL A 112 -17.54 -15.31 -11.78
N ALA A 113 -17.66 -14.92 -10.51
CA ALA A 113 -16.63 -15.19 -9.50
C ALA A 113 -16.39 -16.69 -9.33
N TRP A 114 -17.45 -17.50 -9.24
CA TRP A 114 -17.33 -18.96 -9.13
C TRP A 114 -16.62 -19.59 -10.35
N LEU A 115 -16.97 -19.16 -11.57
CA LEU A 115 -16.29 -19.61 -12.80
C LEU A 115 -14.81 -19.24 -12.80
N LEU A 116 -14.48 -17.99 -12.42
CA LEU A 116 -13.09 -17.53 -12.31
C LEU A 116 -12.32 -18.30 -11.24
N GLU A 117 -12.93 -18.53 -10.07
CA GLU A 117 -12.33 -19.28 -8.97
C GLU A 117 -12.00 -20.72 -9.40
N ARG A 118 -12.94 -21.38 -10.09
CA ARG A 118 -12.73 -22.73 -10.63
C ARG A 118 -11.58 -22.77 -11.64
N GLY A 119 -11.49 -21.77 -12.52
CA GLY A 119 -10.38 -21.65 -13.47
C GLY A 119 -9.03 -21.42 -12.79
N LEU A 120 -8.98 -20.52 -11.80
CA LEU A 120 -7.78 -20.23 -11.02
C LEU A 120 -7.29 -21.45 -10.23
N ARG A 121 -8.21 -22.18 -9.57
CA ARG A 121 -7.88 -23.43 -8.86
C ARG A 121 -7.33 -24.50 -9.81
N ALA A 122 -7.91 -24.63 -11.01
CA ALA A 122 -7.38 -25.54 -12.03
C ALA A 122 -5.96 -25.16 -12.49
N ALA A 123 -5.61 -23.86 -12.44
CA ALA A 123 -4.26 -23.36 -12.71
C ALA A 123 -3.33 -23.38 -11.48
N GLY A 124 -3.73 -24.02 -10.36
CA GLY A 124 -2.93 -24.12 -9.14
C GLY A 124 -2.89 -22.85 -8.29
N VAL A 125 -3.72 -21.84 -8.60
CA VAL A 125 -3.82 -20.63 -7.77
C VAL A 125 -4.80 -20.88 -6.62
N PRO A 126 -4.39 -20.66 -5.35
CA PRO A 126 -5.25 -20.83 -4.19
C PRO A 126 -6.29 -19.70 -4.15
N ALA A 127 -7.39 -19.87 -4.87
CA ALA A 127 -8.44 -18.86 -4.99
C ALA A 127 -9.60 -19.16 -4.04
N ASP A 128 -9.72 -18.37 -2.97
CA ASP A 128 -11.00 -18.05 -2.33
C ASP A 128 -11.28 -16.57 -2.66
N LEU A 129 -12.00 -16.34 -3.76
CA LEU A 129 -12.23 -14.99 -4.26
C LEU A 129 -13.13 -14.17 -3.33
N THR A 130 -13.95 -14.83 -2.51
CA THR A 130 -14.82 -14.16 -1.55
C THR A 130 -14.01 -13.64 -0.37
N GLN A 131 -13.15 -14.48 0.20
CA GLN A 131 -12.23 -14.10 1.27
C GLN A 131 -11.21 -13.06 0.78
N ALA A 132 -10.60 -13.28 -0.40
CA ALA A 132 -9.69 -12.32 -1.02
C ALA A 132 -10.34 -10.95 -1.17
N ARG A 133 -11.57 -10.89 -1.71
CA ARG A 133 -12.31 -9.63 -1.82
C ARG A 133 -12.58 -8.96 -0.47
N ARG A 134 -12.97 -9.72 0.55
CA ARG A 134 -13.25 -9.17 1.89
C ARG A 134 -12.00 -8.65 2.58
N ALA A 135 -10.86 -9.32 2.40
CA ALA A 135 -9.57 -8.87 2.90
C ALA A 135 -9.07 -7.64 2.13
N PHE A 136 -9.26 -7.61 0.82
CA PHE A 136 -8.81 -6.53 -0.06
C PHE A 136 -9.65 -5.24 0.13
N ILE A 137 -10.97 -5.38 0.23
CA ILE A 137 -11.91 -4.27 0.47
C ILE A 137 -12.60 -4.54 1.80
N THR A 138 -12.00 -4.04 2.88
CA THR A 138 -12.51 -4.22 4.24
C THR A 138 -13.98 -3.77 4.33
N PRO A 139 -14.90 -4.61 4.81
CA PRO A 139 -16.30 -4.22 4.99
C PRO A 139 -16.42 -2.94 5.81
N GLY A 140 -17.17 -1.97 5.30
CA GLY A 140 -17.38 -0.69 5.96
C GLY A 140 -16.32 0.38 5.68
N ILE A 141 -15.21 0.07 5.00
CA ILE A 141 -14.15 1.06 4.70
C ILE A 141 -14.68 2.28 3.94
N GLY A 142 -15.69 2.08 3.08
CA GLY A 142 -16.34 3.16 2.33
C GLY A 142 -17.19 4.13 3.18
N ARG A 143 -17.31 3.91 4.49
CA ARG A 143 -17.90 4.86 5.44
C ARG A 143 -16.89 5.90 5.91
N LEU A 144 -15.59 5.67 5.70
CA LEU A 144 -14.54 6.64 5.99
C LEU A 144 -14.36 7.56 4.79
N ASP A 145 -14.36 8.86 5.04
CA ASP A 145 -13.84 9.85 4.09
C ASP A 145 -12.37 10.09 4.42
N PHE A 146 -11.47 9.63 3.55
CA PHE A 146 -10.03 9.81 3.71
C PHE A 146 -9.56 11.26 3.50
N SER A 147 -10.47 12.18 3.18
CA SER A 147 -10.22 13.63 3.20
C SER A 147 -10.74 14.31 4.48
N ASP A 148 -11.43 13.59 5.37
CA ASP A 148 -11.93 14.14 6.64
C ASP A 148 -10.76 14.40 7.61
N PRO A 149 -10.64 15.61 8.19
CA PRO A 149 -9.66 15.93 9.23
C PRO A 149 -9.59 14.91 10.37
N GLN A 150 -10.73 14.36 10.82
CA GLN A 150 -10.75 13.34 11.87
C GLN A 150 -10.08 12.04 11.43
N VAL A 151 -10.26 11.65 10.16
CA VAL A 151 -9.61 10.45 9.60
C VAL A 151 -8.13 10.71 9.37
N LEU A 152 -7.74 11.89 8.92
CA LEU A 152 -6.33 12.26 8.70
C LEU A 152 -5.53 12.34 10.02
N ARG A 153 -6.15 12.81 11.11
CA ARG A 153 -5.52 12.87 12.45
C ARG A 153 -5.35 11.50 13.10
N ALA A 154 -6.16 10.52 12.74
CA ALA A 154 -6.03 9.18 13.29
C ALA A 154 -4.84 8.43 12.70
N SER A 155 -4.28 7.47 13.44
CA SER A 155 -3.26 6.56 12.90
C SER A 155 -3.93 5.30 12.35
N ILE A 156 -4.06 5.19 11.02
CA ILE A 156 -4.48 3.97 10.30
C ILE A 156 -3.35 3.58 9.35
N PRO A 157 -2.27 2.94 9.85
CA PRO A 157 -0.97 2.96 9.20
C PRO A 157 -0.93 2.30 7.81
N ALA A 158 -1.88 1.39 7.55
CA ALA A 158 -2.01 0.73 6.26
C ALA A 158 -2.76 1.55 5.19
N ALA A 159 -3.47 2.63 5.57
CA ALA A 159 -4.47 3.24 4.70
C ALA A 159 -4.48 4.77 4.62
N ASN A 160 -4.12 5.50 5.69
CA ASN A 160 -4.38 6.95 5.76
C ASN A 160 -3.13 7.83 5.91
N GLY A 161 -1.95 7.30 5.59
CA GLY A 161 -0.72 8.10 5.62
C GLY A 161 -0.84 9.35 4.73
N LEU A 162 -0.50 10.51 5.28
CA LEU A 162 -0.49 11.79 4.56
C LEU A 162 0.95 12.11 4.16
N PHE A 163 1.24 11.96 2.87
CA PHE A 163 2.60 12.00 2.38
C PHE A 163 2.80 12.98 1.22
N THR A 164 4.00 13.55 1.12
CA THR A 164 4.46 14.19 -0.13
C THR A 164 5.34 13.23 -0.92
N ALA A 165 5.37 13.37 -2.25
CA ALA A 165 6.27 12.59 -3.09
C ALA A 165 7.74 12.86 -2.73
N ARG A 166 8.09 14.11 -2.36
CA ARG A 166 9.46 14.48 -1.97
C ARG A 166 9.90 13.78 -0.68
N SER A 167 9.04 13.75 0.34
CA SER A 167 9.37 13.12 1.61
C SER A 167 9.48 11.60 1.48
N LEU A 168 8.57 10.96 0.75
CA LEU A 168 8.68 9.53 0.44
C LEU A 168 9.93 9.22 -0.38
N ALA A 169 10.24 10.01 -1.41
CA ALA A 169 11.45 9.81 -2.20
C ALA A 169 12.72 9.91 -1.33
N LYS A 170 12.81 10.88 -0.42
CA LYS A 170 13.95 10.99 0.52
C LYS A 170 14.03 9.78 1.47
N LEU A 171 12.92 9.35 2.06
CA LEU A 171 12.90 8.15 2.90
C LEU A 171 13.40 6.93 2.13
N TYR A 172 12.89 6.71 0.91
CA TYR A 172 13.34 5.61 0.07
C TYR A 172 14.76 5.80 -0.48
N ALA A 173 15.26 7.03 -0.60
CA ALA A 173 16.66 7.29 -0.95
C ALA A 173 17.59 6.81 0.17
N ALA A 174 17.22 7.03 1.44
CA ALA A 174 17.96 6.44 2.56
C ALA A 174 17.98 4.91 2.49
N LEU A 175 16.85 4.28 2.12
CA LEU A 175 16.79 2.83 1.93
C LEU A 175 17.60 2.35 0.71
N ALA A 176 17.62 3.11 -0.39
CA ALA A 176 18.46 2.79 -1.55
C ALA A 176 19.96 2.90 -1.21
N GLY A 177 20.33 3.88 -0.37
CA GLY A 177 21.68 4.15 0.12
C GLY A 177 22.11 3.31 1.32
N GLY A 178 21.61 2.06 1.46
CA GLY A 178 22.07 1.16 2.53
C GLY A 178 21.57 1.52 3.94
N GLY A 179 20.49 2.30 4.04
CA GLY A 179 19.95 2.79 5.31
C GLY A 179 20.47 4.18 5.72
N GLN A 180 21.15 4.89 4.82
CA GLN A 180 21.73 6.21 5.07
C GLN A 180 21.41 7.21 3.95
N LEU A 181 21.16 8.46 4.31
CA LEU A 181 21.05 9.59 3.39
C LEU A 181 21.84 10.78 3.93
N GLY A 182 22.90 11.19 3.23
CA GLY A 182 23.84 12.17 3.77
C GLY A 182 24.45 11.68 5.09
N ASP A 183 24.45 12.51 6.11
CA ASP A 183 24.98 12.19 7.43
C ASP A 183 24.00 11.41 8.33
N VAL A 184 22.77 11.19 7.85
CA VAL A 184 21.69 10.57 8.63
C VAL A 184 21.60 9.09 8.35
N ARG A 185 21.83 8.25 9.36
CA ARG A 185 21.65 6.79 9.29
C ARG A 185 20.38 6.36 10.02
N LEU A 186 19.44 5.79 9.27
CA LEU A 186 18.21 5.21 9.82
C LEU A 186 18.38 3.75 10.20
N LEU A 187 19.12 2.99 9.39
CA LEU A 187 19.29 1.54 9.55
C LEU A 187 20.75 1.16 9.28
N SER A 188 21.21 0.11 9.94
CA SER A 188 22.42 -0.58 9.49
C SER A 188 22.16 -1.30 8.18
N GLU A 189 23.21 -1.49 7.36
CA GLU A 189 23.09 -2.28 6.13
C GLU A 189 22.64 -3.72 6.41
N ALA A 190 23.07 -4.29 7.54
CA ALA A 190 22.66 -5.62 7.97
C ALA A 190 21.16 -5.69 8.27
N THR A 191 20.61 -4.69 8.95
CA THR A 191 19.17 -4.59 9.23
C THR A 191 18.39 -4.41 7.92
N LEU A 192 18.85 -3.54 7.02
CA LEU A 192 18.19 -3.32 5.75
C LEU A 192 18.20 -4.59 4.88
N ARG A 193 19.31 -5.34 4.84
CA ARG A 193 19.40 -6.61 4.11
C ARG A 193 18.37 -7.62 4.63
N ARG A 194 18.22 -7.72 5.95
CA ARG A 194 17.18 -8.57 6.57
C ARG A 194 15.77 -8.09 6.22
N ALA A 195 15.52 -6.79 6.30
CA ALA A 195 14.20 -6.21 5.98
C ALA A 195 13.81 -6.41 4.51
N THR A 196 14.79 -6.51 3.61
CA THR A 196 14.58 -6.57 2.16
C THR A 196 14.72 -7.99 1.58
N GLU A 197 14.95 -9.00 2.43
CA GLU A 197 14.97 -10.40 2.05
C GLU A 197 13.56 -10.90 1.71
N VAL A 198 13.44 -11.64 0.61
CA VAL A 198 12.16 -12.22 0.17
C VAL A 198 11.76 -13.35 1.12
N GLN A 199 10.64 -13.16 1.81
CA GLN A 199 10.08 -14.07 2.81
C GLN A 199 9.12 -15.11 2.22
N THR A 200 8.62 -14.88 1.00
CA THR A 200 7.53 -15.70 0.43
C THR A 200 7.81 -16.09 -1.01
N SER A 201 7.62 -17.37 -1.31
CA SER A 201 7.53 -17.92 -2.67
C SER A 201 6.06 -18.30 -2.97
N GLY A 202 5.60 -18.07 -4.20
CA GLY A 202 4.23 -18.40 -4.61
C GLY A 202 3.21 -17.26 -4.49
N SER A 203 1.99 -17.54 -4.94
CA SER A 203 0.91 -16.54 -5.03
C SER A 203 0.29 -16.22 -3.67
N ASP A 204 0.06 -14.92 -3.44
CA ASP A 204 -0.64 -14.42 -2.26
C ASP A 204 -2.12 -14.81 -2.28
N ARG A 205 -2.72 -15.16 -1.13
CA ARG A 205 -4.13 -15.57 -1.07
C ARG A 205 -5.15 -14.45 -1.28
N VAL A 206 -4.72 -13.19 -1.16
CA VAL A 206 -5.58 -12.01 -1.29
C VAL A 206 -5.30 -11.27 -2.58
N VAL A 207 -4.02 -11.03 -2.89
CA VAL A 207 -3.59 -10.35 -4.12
C VAL A 207 -3.55 -11.30 -5.31
N LEU A 208 -3.47 -12.62 -5.08
CA LEU A 208 -3.47 -13.69 -6.09
C LEU A 208 -2.27 -13.72 -7.04
N PHE A 209 -1.28 -12.85 -6.80
CA PHE A 209 -0.02 -12.79 -7.54
C PHE A 209 1.16 -13.10 -6.62
N PRO A 210 2.29 -13.59 -7.17
CA PRO A 210 3.51 -13.80 -6.40
C PRO A 210 4.19 -12.47 -6.07
N MET A 211 3.81 -11.89 -4.94
CA MET A 211 4.25 -10.56 -4.52
C MET A 211 5.72 -10.48 -4.04
N ARG A 212 6.38 -11.63 -3.84
CA ARG A 212 7.76 -11.70 -3.31
C ARG A 212 7.88 -10.80 -2.06
N TRP A 213 6.99 -11.02 -1.10
CA TRP A 213 6.91 -10.22 0.11
C TRP A 213 8.23 -10.25 0.85
N ARG A 214 8.58 -9.11 1.41
CA ARG A 214 9.68 -8.87 2.34
C ARG A 214 9.06 -8.45 3.67
N LEU A 215 9.84 -7.94 4.62
CA LEU A 215 9.28 -7.38 5.85
C LEU A 215 8.61 -6.02 5.57
N GLY A 216 7.38 -6.06 5.03
CA GLY A 216 6.54 -4.89 4.73
C GLY A 216 6.60 -4.36 3.30
N TYR A 217 7.48 -4.90 2.46
CA TYR A 217 7.66 -4.48 1.07
C TYR A 217 7.37 -5.61 0.09
N HIS A 218 7.08 -5.28 -1.16
CA HIS A 218 6.89 -6.25 -2.25
C HIS A 218 7.77 -5.90 -3.47
N PHE A 219 7.73 -6.72 -4.52
CA PHE A 219 8.43 -6.44 -5.78
C PHE A 219 7.93 -5.15 -6.45
N VAL A 220 8.75 -4.57 -7.33
CA VAL A 220 8.42 -3.37 -8.10
C VAL A 220 8.20 -3.76 -9.56
N GLY A 221 6.98 -3.60 -10.05
CA GLY A 221 6.65 -3.77 -11.47
C GLY A 221 6.80 -2.45 -12.23
N THR A 222 7.49 -2.46 -13.37
CA THR A 222 7.69 -1.28 -14.22
C THR A 222 7.43 -1.59 -15.69
N SER A 223 7.37 -0.56 -16.53
CA SER A 223 7.31 -0.72 -17.99
C SER A 223 8.57 -1.33 -18.62
N LEU A 224 9.65 -1.54 -17.86
CA LEU A 224 10.86 -2.27 -18.25
C LEU A 224 10.95 -3.67 -17.63
N GLY A 225 9.88 -4.13 -16.99
CA GLY A 225 9.87 -5.38 -16.23
C GLY A 225 10.09 -5.17 -14.75
N VAL A 226 10.65 -6.18 -14.07
CA VAL A 226 10.76 -6.25 -12.61
C VAL A 226 12.23 -6.20 -12.20
N PRO A 227 12.75 -5.06 -11.71
CA PRO A 227 14.12 -4.97 -11.23
C PRO A 227 14.32 -5.90 -10.03
N LYS A 228 15.37 -6.73 -10.06
CA LYS A 228 15.54 -7.85 -9.11
C LYS A 228 15.63 -7.40 -7.65
N HIS A 229 16.35 -6.30 -7.40
CA HIS A 229 16.63 -5.82 -6.05
C HIS A 229 15.74 -4.64 -5.64
N ALA A 230 14.88 -4.15 -6.53
CA ALA A 230 13.97 -3.08 -6.17
C ALA A 230 12.86 -3.60 -5.24
N PHE A 231 12.49 -2.76 -4.28
CA PHE A 231 11.43 -3.05 -3.31
C PHE A 231 10.69 -1.76 -2.95
N GLY A 232 9.42 -1.90 -2.60
CA GLY A 232 8.60 -0.77 -2.19
C GLY A 232 7.18 -1.19 -1.87
N HIS A 233 6.28 -0.20 -1.83
CA HIS A 233 4.87 -0.43 -1.63
C HIS A 233 4.03 0.50 -2.53
N PHE A 234 2.99 -0.05 -3.15
CA PHE A 234 2.00 0.74 -3.91
C PHE A 234 0.69 0.84 -3.15
N GLY A 235 0.12 2.03 -3.14
CA GLY A 235 -1.17 2.35 -2.54
C GLY A 235 -2.31 2.21 -3.53
N PHE A 236 -3.51 1.99 -2.99
CA PHE A 236 -4.74 2.02 -3.77
C PHE A 236 -4.89 3.42 -4.42
N GLY A 237 -5.24 3.46 -5.70
CA GLY A 237 -5.33 4.71 -6.44
C GLY A 237 -4.05 5.09 -7.21
N GLY A 238 -2.93 4.40 -6.96
CA GLY A 238 -1.69 4.56 -7.75
C GLY A 238 -0.53 5.25 -7.04
N SER A 239 -0.74 5.79 -5.85
CA SER A 239 0.38 6.32 -5.05
C SER A 239 1.36 5.19 -4.71
N GLY A 240 2.57 5.56 -4.33
CA GLY A 240 3.56 4.59 -3.85
C GLY A 240 4.97 5.08 -4.00
N ALA A 241 5.88 4.33 -3.41
CA ALA A 241 7.30 4.63 -3.47
C ALA A 241 8.12 3.34 -3.41
N TRP A 242 9.31 3.39 -3.98
CA TRP A 242 10.23 2.26 -4.04
C TRP A 242 11.69 2.72 -4.09
N ALA A 243 12.58 1.80 -3.73
CA ALA A 243 14.02 1.95 -3.79
C ALA A 243 14.63 0.83 -4.66
N ASP A 244 15.69 1.16 -5.39
CA ASP A 244 16.58 0.23 -6.07
C ASP A 244 18.02 0.49 -5.61
N PRO A 245 18.51 -0.28 -4.63
CA PRO A 245 19.89 -0.15 -4.14
C PRO A 245 20.95 -0.36 -5.22
N THR A 246 20.67 -1.15 -6.27
CA THR A 246 21.67 -1.39 -7.34
C THR A 246 21.95 -0.15 -8.18
N ARG A 247 21.01 0.79 -8.19
CA ARG A 247 21.10 2.06 -8.90
C ARG A 247 21.21 3.24 -7.94
N ASN A 248 21.33 3.01 -6.64
CA ASN A 248 21.18 4.05 -5.61
C ASN A 248 20.01 5.01 -5.94
N LEU A 249 18.87 4.43 -6.33
CA LEU A 249 17.73 5.15 -6.89
C LEU A 249 16.51 4.98 -6.00
N SER A 250 15.77 6.06 -5.82
CA SER A 250 14.45 6.05 -5.21
C SER A 250 13.43 6.72 -6.12
N PHE A 251 12.18 6.29 -6.03
CA PHE A 251 11.06 6.88 -6.74
C PHE A 251 9.86 6.99 -5.81
N ALA A 252 9.10 8.07 -5.95
CA ALA A 252 7.82 8.22 -5.27
C ALA A 252 6.82 8.96 -6.16
N MET A 253 5.57 8.50 -6.13
CA MET A 253 4.44 9.15 -6.78
C MET A 253 3.31 9.30 -5.77
N VAL A 254 2.80 10.53 -5.62
CA VAL A 254 1.65 10.85 -4.79
C VAL A 254 0.68 11.63 -5.65
N LEU A 255 -0.61 11.35 -5.48
CA LEU A 255 -1.68 11.86 -6.32
C LEU A 255 -2.98 11.94 -5.51
N ASN A 256 -3.86 12.85 -5.91
CA ASN A 256 -5.20 13.00 -5.36
C ASN A 256 -6.30 12.56 -6.33
N SER A 257 -5.96 12.13 -7.55
CA SER A 257 -6.90 11.72 -8.62
C SER A 257 -6.51 10.34 -9.20
N GLY A 258 -6.59 9.33 -8.35
CA GLY A 258 -6.17 7.97 -8.68
C GLY A 258 -7.17 7.19 -9.49
N VAL A 259 -6.68 6.32 -10.37
CA VAL A 259 -7.50 5.24 -10.91
C VAL A 259 -7.61 4.18 -9.81
N GLY A 260 -8.83 3.77 -9.45
CA GLY A 260 -9.08 2.79 -8.37
C GLY A 260 -8.63 1.36 -8.70
N THR A 261 -7.50 1.18 -9.40
CA THR A 261 -6.91 -0.12 -9.66
C THR A 261 -6.06 -0.55 -8.47
N PRO A 262 -6.19 -1.81 -8.04
CA PRO A 262 -5.38 -2.37 -6.97
C PRO A 262 -3.96 -2.75 -7.40
N PHE A 263 -3.72 -2.89 -8.72
CA PHE A 263 -2.47 -3.40 -9.29
C PHE A 263 -1.55 -2.29 -9.81
N GLY A 264 -1.71 -1.08 -9.28
CA GLY A 264 -0.97 0.10 -9.69
C GLY A 264 -1.68 0.88 -10.80
N ASP A 265 -1.44 2.18 -10.76
CA ASP A 265 -1.82 3.10 -11.82
C ASP A 265 -0.78 2.99 -12.94
N LEU A 266 -1.24 2.95 -14.20
CA LEU A 266 -0.34 2.83 -15.35
C LEU A 266 0.69 3.97 -15.41
N ARG A 267 0.36 5.13 -14.85
CA ARG A 267 1.31 6.24 -14.66
C ARG A 267 2.49 5.80 -13.79
N THR A 268 2.24 5.13 -12.66
CA THR A 268 3.29 4.64 -11.76
C THR A 268 4.19 3.64 -12.47
N VAL A 269 3.60 2.68 -13.19
CA VAL A 269 4.34 1.65 -13.93
C VAL A 269 5.21 2.28 -15.03
N TRP A 270 4.65 3.22 -15.79
CA TRP A 270 5.34 3.90 -16.88
C TRP A 270 6.45 4.82 -16.38
N LEU A 271 6.15 5.69 -15.40
CA LEU A 271 7.11 6.61 -14.79
C LEU A 271 8.26 5.88 -14.09
N SER A 272 7.96 4.76 -13.42
CA SER A 272 9.00 3.92 -12.80
C SER A 272 9.99 3.40 -13.85
N GLY A 273 9.48 2.98 -15.02
CA GLY A 273 10.36 2.59 -16.13
C GLY A 273 11.17 3.74 -16.71
N GLN A 274 10.61 4.96 -16.79
CA GLN A 274 11.39 6.13 -17.22
C GLN A 274 12.46 6.51 -16.20
N ALA A 275 12.19 6.41 -14.90
CA ALA A 275 13.17 6.63 -13.84
C ALA A 275 14.35 5.66 -13.96
N LEU A 276 14.07 4.37 -14.21
CA LEU A 276 15.12 3.37 -14.45
C LEU A 276 15.95 3.70 -15.71
N ARG A 277 15.30 4.07 -16.83
CA ARG A 277 16.02 4.49 -18.05
C ARG A 277 16.93 5.70 -17.79
N GLY A 278 16.43 6.68 -17.06
CA GLY A 278 17.18 7.87 -16.69
C GLY A 278 18.42 7.54 -15.86
N ALA A 279 18.25 6.75 -14.80
CA ALA A 279 19.35 6.30 -13.95
C ALA A 279 20.40 5.51 -14.75
N ASP A 280 19.96 4.55 -15.57
CA ASP A 280 20.87 3.74 -16.39
C ASP A 280 21.68 4.57 -17.39
N ARG A 281 21.12 5.68 -17.91
CA ARG A 281 21.86 6.61 -18.77
C ARG A 281 22.94 7.35 -17.99
N VAL A 282 22.60 7.91 -16.83
CA VAL A 282 23.55 8.64 -15.97
C VAL A 282 24.74 7.75 -15.58
N TYR A 283 24.49 6.50 -15.16
CA TYR A 283 25.58 5.59 -14.78
C TYR A 283 26.46 5.14 -15.95
N ARG A 284 25.89 4.99 -17.15
CA ARG A 284 26.68 4.71 -18.36
C ARG A 284 27.61 5.86 -18.70
N ASP A 285 27.12 7.09 -18.61
CA ASP A 285 27.91 8.29 -18.92
C ASP A 285 29.03 8.51 -17.88
N GLN A 286 28.78 8.21 -16.60
CA GLN A 286 29.80 8.25 -15.55
C GLN A 286 30.91 7.22 -15.75
N ARG A 287 30.60 6.01 -16.24
CA ARG A 287 31.61 4.97 -16.52
C ARG A 287 32.46 5.25 -17.77
N ARG A 288 32.05 6.20 -18.61
CA ARG A 288 32.76 6.59 -19.84
C ARG A 288 33.71 7.79 -19.65
N ARG A 289 33.64 8.45 -18.50
CA ARG A 289 34.53 9.54 -18.09
C ARG A 289 35.61 8.99 -17.18
#